data_AF-A0A7V2WMJ8-F1
#
_entry.id   AF-A0A7V2WMJ8-F1
#
_cell.length_a   1.000
_cell.length_b   1.000
_cell.length_c   1.000
_cell.angle_alpha   90.00
_cell.angle_beta   90.00
_cell.angle_gamma   90.00
#
_symmetry.space_group_name_H-M   'P 1'
#
loop_
_entity.id
_entity.type
_entity.pdbx_description
1 polymer ?
#
loop_
_entity_poly.entity_id
_entity_poly.type
_entity_poly.pdbx_seq_one_letter_code
_entity_poly.pdbx_strand_id
1 'polypeptide(L)'
;MAMLLFSLAGIPPLAGFFAKYVEFLAAFKAGLLPLVIIGVIASVIGAFYYIRLILIMYVKDPEDAFDPIPGEVKLIIGMSSVFVIAFALFGSPLYDLAQAAASSLF
;
A
#
# COMPACT_ATOMS: atom_id res chain seq x y z
N MET A 1 6.85 -10.14 -1.19
CA MET A 1 6.41 -9.44 -2.41
C MET A 1 4.89 -9.33 -2.51
N ALA A 2 4.14 -10.44 -2.50
CA ALA A 2 2.67 -10.41 -2.62
C ALA A 2 1.96 -9.49 -1.60
N MET A 3 2.41 -9.49 -0.34
CA MET A 3 1.87 -8.60 0.70
C MET A 3 2.08 -7.11 0.39
N LEU A 4 3.19 -6.76 -0.27
CA LEU A 4 3.45 -5.39 -0.72
C LEU A 4 2.49 -5.00 -1.85
N LEU A 5 2.21 -5.92 -2.77
CA LEU A 5 1.24 -5.71 -3.86
C LEU A 5 -0.20 -5.59 -3.35
N PHE A 6 -0.59 -6.41 -2.36
CA PHE A 6 -1.89 -6.26 -1.69
C PHE A 6 -2.00 -4.92 -0.95
N SER A 7 -0.90 -4.44 -0.37
CA SER A 7 -0.86 -3.11 0.25
C SER A 7 -1.02 -2.00 -0.78
N LEU A 8 -0.36 -2.09 -1.94
CA LEU A 8 -0.54 -1.16 -3.06
C LEU A 8 -1.97 -1.18 -3.62
N ALA A 9 -2.59 -2.37 -3.68
CA ALA A 9 -4.01 -2.51 -4.01
C ALA A 9 -4.92 -1.79 -3.01
N GLY A 10 -4.46 -1.58 -1.77
CA GLY A 10 -5.23 -0.95 -0.71
C GLY A 10 -6.19 -1.92 -0.04
N ILE A 11 -5.77 -3.17 0.17
CA ILE A 11 -6.58 -4.16 0.90
C ILE A 11 -6.43 -3.94 2.43
N PRO A 12 -7.54 -3.78 3.19
CA PRO A 12 -7.48 -3.78 4.65
C PRO A 12 -6.97 -5.13 5.19
N PRO A 13 -6.11 -5.18 6.24
CA PRO A 13 -5.64 -4.10 7.12
C PRO A 13 -4.23 -3.56 6.77
N LEU A 14 -3.82 -3.59 5.50
CA LEU A 14 -2.43 -3.25 5.12
C LEU A 14 -2.17 -1.74 5.10
N ALA A 15 -0.91 -1.34 5.27
CA ALA A 15 -0.49 0.07 5.34
C ALA A 15 -1.04 0.95 4.20
N GLY A 16 -1.01 0.45 2.96
CA GLY A 16 -1.45 1.22 1.80
C GLY A 16 -2.96 1.50 1.75
N PHE A 17 -3.79 0.74 2.48
CA PHE A 17 -5.20 1.08 2.68
C PHE A 17 -5.35 2.34 3.55
N PHE A 18 -4.64 2.38 4.68
CA PHE A 18 -4.71 3.51 5.61
C PHE A 18 -4.18 4.81 4.99
N ALA A 19 -3.13 4.74 4.17
CA ALA A 19 -2.62 5.88 3.42
C ALA A 19 -3.73 6.53 2.56
N LYS A 20 -4.36 5.73 1.68
CA LYS A 20 -5.46 6.20 0.82
C LYS A 20 -6.66 6.68 1.63
N TYR A 21 -7.00 5.96 2.71
CA TYR A 21 -8.14 6.32 3.56
C TYR A 21 -7.98 7.70 4.18
N VAL A 22 -6.80 7.99 4.75
CA VAL A 22 -6.50 9.30 5.36
C VAL A 22 -6.52 10.40 4.30
N GLU A 23 -5.94 10.17 3.13
CA GLU A 23 -5.95 11.13 2.02
C GLU A 23 -7.37 11.43 1.52
N PHE A 24 -8.18 10.40 1.29
CA PHE A 24 -9.57 10.57 0.84
C PHE A 24 -10.43 11.24 1.91
N LEU A 25 -10.22 10.91 3.18
CA LEU A 25 -10.92 11.56 4.29
C LEU A 25 -10.55 13.05 4.39
N ALA A 26 -9.27 13.39 4.21
CA ALA A 26 -8.81 14.78 4.20
C ALA A 26 -9.40 15.55 3.01
N ALA A 27 -9.36 14.99 1.80
CA ALA A 27 -9.94 15.61 0.61
C ALA A 27 -11.47 15.77 0.73
N PHE A 28 -12.16 14.78 1.29
CA PHE A 28 -13.59 14.85 1.55
C PHE A 28 -13.93 15.97 2.54
N LYS A 29 -13.20 16.07 3.66
CA LYS A 29 -13.37 17.15 4.65
C LYS A 29 -13.06 18.54 4.07
N ALA A 30 -12.18 18.63 3.09
CA ALA A 30 -11.88 19.84 2.35
C ALA A 30 -12.92 20.19 1.27
N GLY A 31 -13.99 19.41 1.11
CA GLY A 31 -15.03 19.62 0.10
C GLY A 31 -14.62 19.25 -1.32
N LEU A 32 -13.48 18.55 -1.50
CA LEU A 32 -12.91 18.19 -2.81
C LEU A 32 -13.50 16.88 -3.34
N LEU A 33 -14.83 16.78 -3.37
CA LEU A 33 -15.54 15.56 -3.75
C LEU A 33 -15.14 15.01 -5.15
N PRO A 34 -14.93 15.84 -6.19
CA PRO A 34 -14.48 15.32 -7.48
C PRO A 34 -13.15 14.55 -7.41
N LEU A 35 -12.20 15.02 -6.60
CA LEU A 35 -10.91 14.36 -6.43
C LEU A 35 -11.04 13.04 -5.67
N VAL A 36 -11.91 12.99 -4.66
CA VAL A 36 -12.20 11.75 -3.93
C VAL A 36 -12.75 10.69 -4.90
N ILE A 37 -13.71 11.05 -5.75
CA ILE A 37 -14.31 10.12 -6.72
C ILE A 37 -13.24 9.61 -7.70
N ILE A 38 -12.43 10.50 -8.28
CA ILE A 38 -11.34 10.12 -9.18
C ILE A 38 -10.34 9.19 -8.48
N GLY A 39 -9.94 9.52 -7.25
CA GLY A 39 -9.01 8.73 -6.45
C GLY A 39 -9.53 7.33 -6.13
N VAL A 40 -10.81 7.20 -5.77
CA VAL A 40 -11.44 5.89 -5.50
C VAL A 40 -11.49 5.05 -6.78
N ILE A 41 -11.90 5.63 -7.91
CA ILE A 41 -11.93 4.91 -9.20
C ILE A 41 -10.51 4.44 -9.58
N ALA A 42 -9.52 5.33 -9.50
CA ALA A 42 -8.13 4.98 -9.76
C ALA A 42 -7.63 3.86 -8.83
N SER A 43 -8.04 3.88 -7.56
CA SER A 43 -7.71 2.82 -6.60
C SER A 43 -8.33 1.47 -6.97
N VAL A 44 -9.58 1.45 -7.44
CA VAL A 44 -10.26 0.20 -7.87
C VAL A 44 -9.58 -0.36 -9.12
N ILE A 45 -9.24 0.50 -10.09
CA ILE A 45 -8.49 0.10 -11.29
C ILE A 45 -7.14 -0.50 -10.88
N GLY A 46 -6.40 0.18 -10.00
CA GLY A 46 -5.13 -0.32 -9.46
C GLY A 46 -5.29 -1.68 -8.77
N ALA A 47 -6.30 -1.82 -7.90
CA ALA A 47 -6.57 -3.08 -7.20
C ALA A 47 -6.77 -4.25 -8.16
N PHE A 48 -7.51 -4.04 -9.26
CA PHE A 48 -7.67 -5.05 -10.32
C PHE A 48 -6.32 -5.48 -10.91
N TYR A 49 -5.46 -4.53 -11.28
CA TYR A 49 -4.13 -4.83 -11.83
C TYR A 49 -3.22 -5.57 -10.84
N TYR A 50 -3.16 -5.11 -9.58
CA TYR A 50 -2.29 -5.72 -8.58
C TYR A 50 -2.74 -7.13 -8.18
N ILE A 51 -4.05 -7.35 -7.99
CA ILE A 51 -4.58 -8.69 -7.69
C ILE A 51 -4.34 -9.63 -8.87
N ARG A 52 -4.53 -9.16 -10.11
CA ARG A 52 -4.23 -9.96 -11.31
C ARG A 52 -2.77 -10.36 -11.37
N LEU A 53 -1.85 -9.47 -11.00
CA LEU A 53 -0.42 -9.77 -10.95
C LEU A 53 -0.12 -10.84 -9.90
N ILE A 54 -0.73 -10.75 -8.71
CA ILE A 54 -0.60 -11.77 -7.67
C ILE A 54 -1.13 -13.12 -8.16
N LEU A 55 -2.28 -13.16 -8.83
CA LEU A 55 -2.81 -14.40 -9.40
C LEU A 55 -1.84 -15.03 -10.39
N ILE A 56 -1.21 -14.23 -11.26
CA ILE A 56 -0.18 -14.72 -12.19
C ILE A 56 1.00 -15.32 -11.42
N MET A 57 1.47 -14.68 -10.36
CA MET A 57 2.62 -15.16 -9.57
C MET A 57 2.37 -16.50 -8.85
N TYR A 58 1.14 -16.82 -8.48
CA TYR A 58 0.82 -18.01 -7.67
C TYR A 58 0.12 -19.14 -8.44
N VAL A 59 -0.56 -18.82 -9.55
CA VAL A 59 -1.37 -19.79 -10.30
C VAL A 59 -0.68 -20.27 -11.56
N LYS A 60 0.13 -19.43 -12.21
CA LYS A 60 0.84 -19.84 -13.42
C LYS A 60 2.15 -20.52 -13.05
N ASP A 61 2.42 -21.63 -13.72
CA ASP A 61 3.74 -22.24 -13.70
C ASP A 61 4.74 -21.31 -14.39
N PRO A 62 5.98 -21.22 -13.86
CA PRO A 62 7.01 -20.43 -14.47
C PRO A 62 7.43 -21.03 -15.82
N GLU A 63 7.59 -20.19 -16.83
CA GLU A 63 8.10 -20.63 -18.15
C GLU A 63 9.61 -20.97 -18.06
N ASP A 64 10.35 -20.25 -17.23
CA ASP A 64 11.79 -20.43 -17.00
C ASP A 64 12.12 -20.54 -15.50
N ALA A 65 13.28 -21.14 -15.19
CA ALA A 65 13.79 -21.16 -13.82
C ALA A 65 14.13 -19.74 -13.34
N PHE A 66 13.73 -19.40 -12.11
CA PHE A 66 14.07 -18.12 -11.51
C PHE A 66 15.54 -18.05 -11.08
N ASP A 67 16.17 -16.91 -11.31
CA ASP A 67 17.48 -16.61 -10.74
C ASP A 67 17.43 -16.58 -9.20
N PRO A 68 18.53 -16.98 -8.53
CA PRO A 68 18.61 -16.89 -7.08
C PRO A 68 18.50 -15.44 -6.62
N ILE A 69 17.63 -15.19 -5.63
CA ILE A 69 17.43 -13.86 -5.04
C ILE A 69 18.59 -13.58 -4.07
N PRO A 70 19.32 -12.45 -4.22
CA PRO A 70 20.35 -12.04 -3.26
C PRO A 70 19.82 -11.90 -1.83
N GLY A 71 20.65 -12.17 -0.83
CA GLY A 71 20.25 -12.18 0.58
C GLY A 71 19.74 -10.83 1.07
N GLU A 72 20.34 -9.73 0.59
CA GLU A 72 19.98 -8.35 0.90
C GLU A 72 18.56 -8.03 0.42
N VAL A 73 18.23 -8.45 -0.81
CA VAL A 73 16.91 -8.23 -1.40
C VAL A 73 15.85 -9.00 -0.60
N LYS A 74 16.15 -10.24 -0.20
CA LYS A 74 15.26 -11.06 0.63
C LYS A 74 15.01 -10.40 2.00
N LEU A 75 16.05 -9.83 2.61
CA LEU A 75 15.94 -9.11 3.88
C LEU A 75 15.07 -7.85 3.74
N ILE A 76 15.31 -7.03 2.72
CA ILE A 76 14.54 -5.80 2.46
C ILE A 76 13.06 -6.11 2.21
N ILE A 77 12.77 -7.13 1.38
CA ILE A 77 11.40 -7.58 1.12
C ILE A 77 10.75 -8.10 2.40
N GLY A 78 11.48 -8.87 3.20
CA GLY A 78 11.02 -9.40 4.49
C GLY A 78 10.64 -8.27 5.45
N MET A 79 11.56 -7.35 5.71
CA MET A 79 11.35 -6.21 6.62
C MET A 79 10.21 -5.32 6.15
N SER A 80 10.17 -4.97 4.86
CA SER A 80 9.09 -4.16 4.28
C SER A 80 7.73 -4.85 4.40
N SER A 81 7.67 -6.17 4.18
CA SER A 81 6.42 -6.92 4.31
C SER A 81 5.93 -6.96 5.75
N VAL A 82 6.83 -7.16 6.71
CA VAL A 82 6.50 -7.13 8.15
C VAL A 82 5.98 -5.75 8.54
N PHE A 83 6.65 -4.68 8.12
CA PHE A 83 6.20 -3.31 8.38
C PHE A 83 4.79 -3.06 7.86
N VAL A 84 4.52 -3.41 6.60
CA VAL A 84 3.23 -3.19 5.93
C VAL A 84 2.08 -3.95 6.60
N ILE A 85 2.33 -5.18 7.05
CA ILE A 85 1.33 -6.02 7.73
C ILE A 85 1.03 -5.47 9.12
N ALA A 86 2.08 -5.13 9.86
CA ALA A 86 1.95 -4.73 11.25
C ALA A 86 1.60 -3.24 11.42
N PHE A 87 1.59 -2.47 10.32
CA PHE A 87 1.23 -1.06 10.30
C PHE A 87 -0.12 -0.76 10.98
N ALA A 88 -1.12 -1.62 10.83
CA ALA A 88 -2.42 -1.43 11.48
C ALA A 88 -2.32 -1.35 13.02
N LEU A 89 -1.29 -1.96 13.62
CA LEU A 89 -1.12 -2.03 15.07
C LEU A 89 -0.32 -0.84 15.63
N PHE A 90 0.65 -0.32 14.87
CA PHE A 90 1.59 0.71 15.33
C PHE A 90 1.66 1.96 14.43
N GLY A 91 0.76 2.08 13.45
CA GLY A 91 0.79 3.18 12.48
C GLY A 91 0.44 4.54 13.06
N SER A 92 -0.23 4.59 14.23
CA SER A 92 -0.66 5.85 14.86
C SER A 92 0.50 6.80 15.17
N PRO A 93 1.57 6.39 15.89
CA PRO A 93 2.73 7.26 16.08
C PRO A 93 3.31 7.86 14.80
N LEU A 94 3.32 7.11 13.70
CA LEU A 94 3.82 7.61 12.42
C LEU A 94 2.90 8.68 11.83
N TYR A 95 1.58 8.48 11.94
CA TYR A 95 0.59 9.48 11.55
C TYR A 95 0.73 10.77 12.38
N ASP A 96 0.90 10.65 13.69
CA ASP A 96 1.04 11.79 14.60
C ASP A 96 2.32 12.60 14.29
N LEU A 97 3.43 11.90 14.02
CA LEU A 97 4.69 12.54 13.59
C LEU A 97 4.53 13.26 12.24
N ALA A 98 3.82 12.65 11.28
CA ALA A 98 3.55 13.28 10.00
C ALA A 98 2.68 14.54 10.16
N GLN A 99 1.69 14.50 11.06
CA GLN A 99 0.84 15.65 11.36
C GLN A 99 1.62 16.78 12.05
N ALA A 100 2.47 16.45 13.03
CA ALA A 100 3.34 17.42 13.71
C ALA A 100 4.31 18.10 12.73
N ALA A 101 4.89 17.33 11.81
CA ALA A 101 5.74 17.87 10.75
C ALA A 101 4.94 18.81 9.82
N ALA A 102 3.72 18.41 9.42
CA ALA A 102 2.86 19.23 8.56
C ALA A 102 2.46 20.57 9.21
N SER A 103 2.16 20.58 10.53
CA SER A 103 1.84 21.80 11.28
C SER A 103 3.05 22.72 11.54
N SER A 104 4.27 22.29 11.22
CA SER A 104 5.44 23.17 11.34
C SER A 104 5.67 24.06 10.12
N LEU A 105 4.97 23.78 9.01
CA LEU A 105 5.10 24.52 7.75
C LEU A 105 4.27 25.82 7.72
N PHE A 106 3.21 25.92 8.52
CA PHE A 106 2.31 27.07 8.66
C PHE A 106 1.69 27.10 10.05
#